data_AF-A0A7J6WLM0-F1
#
_entry.id   AF-A0A7J6WLM0-F1
#
_cell.length_a   1.000
_cell.length_b   1.000
_cell.length_c   1.000
_cell.angle_alpha   90.00
_cell.angle_beta   90.00
_cell.angle_gamma   90.00
#
_symmetry.space_group_name_H-M   'P 1'
#
loop_
_entity.id
_entity.type
_entity.pdbx_description
1 polymer ?
#
loop_
_entity_poly.entity_id
_entity_poly.type
_entity_poly.pdbx_seq_one_letter_code
_entity_poly.pdbx_strand_id
1 'polypeptide(L)'
;MSTLEISIILETSKEFDRLKKEQQHVLNKINKIHKKLQTTPDIVEKSSGDTLLLKLRALYVQAKELAESELRVSSTLIAQLDTLLQSATVPAGQRIKIVSRKRNQ
;
A
#
# COMPACT_ATOMS: atom_id res chain seq x y z
N MET A 1 14.42 16.50 13.40
CA MET A 1 14.40 15.77 12.13
C MET A 1 15.35 14.61 12.26
N SER A 2 14.82 13.50 12.75
CA SER A 2 15.62 12.39 13.26
C SER A 2 15.69 11.29 12.20
N THR A 3 16.86 10.67 12.03
CA THR A 3 17.05 9.48 11.18
C THR A 3 16.07 8.35 11.49
N LEU A 4 15.53 8.33 12.71
CA LEU A 4 14.46 7.44 13.17
C LEU A 4 13.13 7.67 12.45
N GLU A 5 12.72 8.92 12.19
CA GLU A 5 11.44 9.24 11.51
C GLU A 5 11.46 8.75 10.06
N ILE A 6 12.60 8.95 9.38
CA ILE A 6 12.82 8.46 8.01
C ILE A 6 12.85 6.92 7.98
N SER A 7 13.45 6.28 8.99
CA SER A 7 13.51 4.82 9.08
C SER A 7 12.11 4.21 9.21
N ILE A 8 11.24 4.83 10.02
CA ILE A 8 9.84 4.39 10.19
C ILE A 8 9.07 4.55 8.88
N ILE A 9 9.22 5.67 8.17
CA ILE A 9 8.57 5.89 6.85
C ILE A 9 8.98 4.79 5.86
N LEU A 10 10.26 4.44 5.81
CA LEU A 10 10.77 3.39 4.93
C LEU A 10 10.23 2.00 5.32
N GLU A 11 10.03 1.74 6.60
CA GLU A 11 9.41 0.50 7.08
C GLU A 11 7.94 0.41 6.68
N THR A 12 7.15 1.47 6.93
CA THR A 12 5.75 1.57 6.49
C THR A 12 5.62 1.41 4.97
N SER A 13 6.55 1.98 4.19
CA SER A 13 6.59 1.84 2.73
C SER A 13 6.83 0.39 2.28
N LYS A 14 7.73 -0.34 2.95
CA LYS A 14 7.96 -1.78 2.67
C LYS A 14 6.73 -2.61 2.99
N GLU A 15 6.02 -2.30 4.07
CA GLU A 15 4.76 -2.97 4.43
C GLU A 15 3.71 -2.73 3.34
N PHE A 16 3.57 -1.49 2.86
CA PHE A 16 2.68 -1.15 1.77
C PHE A 16 2.98 -1.93 0.48
N ASP A 17 4.26 -2.01 0.08
CA ASP A 17 4.68 -2.79 -1.08
C ASP A 17 4.38 -4.30 -0.93
N ARG A 18 4.52 -4.82 0.30
CA ARG A 18 4.17 -6.20 0.61
C ARG A 18 2.66 -6.43 0.46
N LEU A 19 1.82 -5.56 1.00
CA LEU A 19 0.36 -5.65 0.90
C LEU A 19 -0.10 -5.66 -0.56
N LYS A 20 0.49 -4.82 -1.43
CA LYS A 20 0.21 -4.83 -2.88
C LYS A 20 0.51 -6.19 -3.53
N LYS A 21 1.64 -6.80 -3.19
CA LYS A 21 1.98 -8.14 -3.71
C LYS A 21 1.01 -9.21 -3.22
N GLU A 22 0.60 -9.14 -1.96
CA GLU A 22 -0.37 -10.08 -1.38
C GLU A 22 -1.75 -9.92 -2.03
N GLN A 23 -2.23 -8.69 -2.26
CA GLN A 23 -3.47 -8.45 -2.99
C GLN A 23 -3.43 -9.00 -4.41
N GLN A 24 -2.33 -8.78 -5.15
CA GLN A 24 -2.17 -9.32 -6.50
C GLN A 24 -2.24 -10.86 -6.50
N HIS A 25 -1.67 -11.51 -5.49
CA HIS A 25 -1.75 -12.96 -5.33
C HIS A 25 -3.18 -13.45 -5.08
N VAL A 26 -3.92 -12.76 -4.20
CA VAL A 26 -5.33 -13.09 -3.94
C VAL A 26 -6.19 -12.88 -5.18
N LEU A 27 -5.99 -11.79 -5.92
CA LEU A 27 -6.67 -11.52 -7.18
C LEU A 27 -6.40 -12.63 -8.21
N ASN A 28 -5.15 -13.07 -8.33
CA ASN A 28 -4.79 -14.17 -9.22
C ASN A 28 -5.49 -15.48 -8.84
N LYS A 29 -5.68 -15.76 -7.54
CA LYS A 29 -6.44 -16.93 -7.07
C LYS A 29 -7.93 -16.81 -7.41
N ILE A 30 -8.52 -15.64 -7.19
CA ILE A 30 -9.91 -15.34 -7.55
C ILE A 30 -10.13 -15.59 -9.05
N ASN A 31 -9.27 -15.02 -9.89
CA ASN A 31 -9.33 -15.19 -11.36
C ASN A 31 -9.19 -16.66 -11.78
N LYS A 32 -8.33 -17.44 -11.12
CA LYS A 32 -8.19 -18.88 -11.38
C LYS A 32 -9.48 -19.65 -11.06
N ILE A 33 -10.17 -19.33 -9.96
CA ILE A 33 -11.43 -19.99 -9.62
C ILE A 33 -12.53 -19.59 -10.60
N HIS A 34 -12.65 -18.31 -10.94
CA HIS A 34 -13.59 -17.84 -11.97
C HIS A 34 -13.39 -18.52 -13.31
N LYS A 35 -12.14 -18.63 -13.78
CA LYS A 35 -11.84 -19.35 -15.01
C LYS A 35 -12.25 -20.82 -14.94
N LYS A 36 -12.05 -21.50 -13.80
CA LYS A 36 -12.49 -22.88 -13.60
C LYS A 36 -14.01 -23.03 -13.64
N LEU A 37 -14.74 -22.12 -12.98
CA LEU A 37 -16.20 -22.11 -13.00
C LEU A 37 -16.75 -21.88 -14.41
N GLN A 38 -16.12 -21.00 -15.19
CA GLN A 38 -16.52 -20.73 -16.57
C GLN A 38 -16.21 -21.89 -17.52
N THR A 39 -15.08 -22.58 -17.34
CA THR A 39 -14.61 -23.63 -18.25
C THR A 39 -15.17 -25.02 -17.95
N THR A 40 -15.74 -25.25 -16.78
CA THR A 40 -16.34 -26.54 -16.43
C THR A 40 -17.65 -26.35 -15.66
N PRO A 41 -18.75 -25.99 -16.36
CA PRO A 41 -20.04 -25.72 -15.73
C PRO A 41 -20.59 -26.93 -14.96
N ASP A 42 -20.32 -28.17 -15.39
CA ASP A 42 -20.74 -29.40 -14.69
C ASP A 42 -20.15 -29.55 -13.27
N ILE A 43 -19.04 -28.87 -12.94
CA ILE A 43 -18.45 -28.89 -11.59
C ILE A 43 -19.31 -28.07 -10.61
N VAL A 44 -20.06 -27.09 -11.13
CA VAL A 44 -20.98 -26.23 -10.36
C VAL A 44 -22.21 -27.02 -9.90
N GLU A 45 -22.68 -27.96 -10.72
CA GLU A 45 -23.85 -28.79 -10.42
C GLU A 45 -23.55 -29.97 -9.46
N LYS A 46 -22.26 -30.27 -9.23
CA LYS A 46 -21.79 -31.30 -8.29
C LYS A 46 -21.42 -30.68 -6.94
N SER A 47 -21.40 -31.46 -5.87
CA SER A 47 -21.03 -31.03 -4.48
C SER A 47 -19.67 -30.32 -4.35
N SER A 48 -18.83 -30.38 -5.39
CA SER A 48 -17.59 -29.61 -5.54
C SER A 48 -17.80 -28.11 -5.81
N GLY A 49 -18.95 -27.72 -6.37
CA GLY A 49 -19.31 -26.33 -6.69
C GLY A 49 -19.43 -25.49 -5.42
N ASP A 50 -20.15 -25.99 -4.42
CA ASP A 50 -20.30 -25.32 -3.11
C ASP A 50 -18.95 -25.08 -2.43
N THR A 51 -18.03 -26.06 -2.53
CA THR A 51 -16.68 -25.94 -1.98
C THR A 51 -15.87 -24.84 -2.69
N LEU A 52 -15.99 -24.72 -4.01
CA LEU A 52 -15.33 -23.67 -4.79
C LEU A 52 -15.91 -22.29 -4.49
N LEU A 53 -17.23 -22.19 -4.34
CA LEU A 53 -17.92 -20.95 -4.00
C LEU A 53 -17.58 -20.48 -2.57
N LEU A 54 -17.51 -21.41 -1.60
CA LEU A 54 -17.04 -21.09 -0.25
C LEU A 54 -15.59 -20.58 -0.26
N LYS A 55 -14.70 -21.24 -1.02
CA LYS A 55 -13.32 -20.79 -1.19
C LYS A 55 -13.23 -19.43 -1.86
N LEU A 56 -14.08 -19.18 -2.87
CA LEU A 56 -14.15 -17.89 -3.55
C LEU A 56 -14.61 -16.79 -2.59
N ARG A 57 -15.65 -17.05 -1.78
CA ARG A 57 -16.10 -16.13 -0.72
C ARG A 57 -14.98 -15.82 0.27
N ALA A 58 -14.26 -16.84 0.74
CA ALA A 58 -13.13 -16.64 1.66
C ALA A 58 -12.02 -15.77 1.03
N LEU A 59 -11.72 -15.96 -0.26
CA LEU A 59 -10.76 -15.12 -0.97
C LEU A 59 -11.23 -13.67 -1.12
N TYR A 60 -12.53 -13.44 -1.34
CA TYR A 60 -13.08 -12.08 -1.39
C TYR A 60 -13.06 -11.39 -0.02
N VAL A 61 -13.34 -12.13 1.06
CA VAL A 61 -13.18 -11.61 2.44
C VAL A 61 -11.71 -11.23 2.68
N GLN A 62 -10.78 -12.12 2.34
CA GLN A 62 -9.34 -11.84 2.46
C GLN A 62 -8.92 -10.63 1.61
N ALA A 63 -9.45 -10.50 0.37
CA ALA A 63 -9.16 -9.35 -0.48
C ALA A 63 -9.65 -8.04 0.15
N LYS A 64 -10.83 -8.05 0.77
CA LYS A 64 -11.39 -6.90 1.48
C LYS A 64 -10.51 -6.52 2.68
N GLU A 65 -10.12 -7.49 3.52
CA GLU A 65 -9.25 -7.25 4.68
C GLU A 65 -7.88 -6.68 4.26
N LEU A 66 -7.30 -7.20 3.18
CA LEU A 66 -6.05 -6.67 2.62
C LEU A 66 -6.21 -5.24 2.08
N ALA A 67 -7.36 -4.91 1.48
CA ALA A 67 -7.65 -3.55 1.00
C ALA A 67 -7.84 -2.56 2.17
N GLU A 68 -8.55 -2.97 3.23
CA GLU A 68 -8.67 -2.18 4.46
C GLU A 68 -7.32 -1.98 5.15
N SER A 69 -6.47 -3.01 5.13
CA SER A 69 -5.09 -2.92 5.64
C SER A 69 -4.22 -1.98 4.81
N GLU A 70 -4.29 -2.06 3.48
CA GLU A 70 -3.57 -1.15 2.58
C GLU A 70 -4.02 0.30 2.79
N LEU A 71 -5.33 0.54 2.90
CA LEU A 71 -5.87 1.87 3.17
C LEU A 71 -5.30 2.45 4.47
N ARG A 72 -5.30 1.66 5.55
CA ARG A 72 -4.74 2.07 6.85
C ARG A 72 -3.26 2.44 6.72
N VAL A 73 -2.44 1.55 6.13
CA VAL A 73 -1.00 1.78 5.95
C VAL A 73 -0.73 2.98 5.06
N SER A 74 -1.50 3.15 3.98
CA SER A 74 -1.41 4.31 3.09
C SER A 74 -1.74 5.62 3.83
N SER A 75 -2.81 5.63 4.62
CA SER A 75 -3.17 6.81 5.43
C SER A 75 -2.09 7.15 6.45
N THR A 76 -1.50 6.14 7.10
CA THR A 76 -0.37 6.33 8.02
C THR A 76 0.85 6.89 7.29
N LEU A 77 1.19 6.35 6.12
CA LEU A 77 2.33 6.82 5.33
C LEU A 77 2.15 8.29 4.90
N ILE A 78 0.94 8.67 4.46
CA ILE A 78 0.60 10.06 4.11
C ILE A 78 0.80 10.97 5.34
N ALA A 79 0.25 10.62 6.49
CA ALA A 79 0.38 11.43 7.71
C ALA A 79 1.85 11.57 8.16
N GLN A 80 2.66 10.51 8.02
CA GLN A 80 4.10 10.55 8.31
C GLN A 80 4.84 11.49 7.34
N LEU A 81 4.50 11.45 6.04
CA LEU A 81 5.05 12.35 5.04
C LEU A 81 4.63 13.81 5.27
N ASP A 82 3.37 14.07 5.63
CA ASP A 82 2.89 15.41 5.96
C ASP A 82 3.63 15.99 7.17
N THR A 83 3.85 15.18 8.20
CA THR A 83 4.63 15.57 9.39
C THR A 83 6.09 15.89 9.02
N LEU A 84 6.67 15.11 8.10
CA LEU A 84 8.02 15.37 7.58
C LEU A 84 8.07 16.68 6.78
N LEU A 85 7.06 16.97 5.96
CA LEU A 85 6.99 18.21 5.20
C LEU A 85 6.81 19.43 6.13
N GLN A 86 5.95 19.32 7.15
CA GLN A 86 5.72 20.40 8.11
C GLN A 86 6.94 20.70 8.97
N SER A 87 7.71 19.68 9.36
CA SER A 87 8.96 19.88 10.10
C SER A 87 10.11 20.40 9.23
N ALA A 88 10.03 20.26 7.91
CA ALA A 88 10.92 20.95 6.97
C ALA A 88 10.52 22.43 6.80
N THR A 89 9.31 22.81 7.18
CA THR A 89 8.79 24.19 7.15
C THR A 89 8.69 24.79 8.55
N VAL A 90 9.83 25.15 9.15
CA VAL A 90 9.91 26.00 10.36
C VAL A 90 10.90 27.16 10.08
N PRO A 91 10.63 28.38 10.58
CA PRO A 91 10.36 29.59 9.80
C PRO A 91 11.59 30.22 9.10
N ALA A 92 11.28 31.15 8.19
CA ALA A 92 12.17 31.93 7.33
C ALA A 92 13.20 32.86 8.03
N GLY A 93 13.80 32.46 9.16
CA GLY A 93 14.82 33.22 9.91
C GLY A 93 16.27 32.80 9.67
N GLN A 94 16.52 31.64 9.08
CA GLN A 94 17.88 31.12 8.82
C GLN A 94 18.14 30.80 7.35
N ARG A 95 17.54 31.59 6.43
CA ARG A 95 18.12 31.67 5.08
C ARG A 95 19.50 32.30 5.23
N ILE A 96 20.55 31.50 5.10
CA ILE A 96 21.91 31.99 4.89
C ILE A 96 21.84 32.92 3.67
N LYS A 97 21.86 34.23 3.90
CA LYS A 97 22.09 35.21 2.85
C LYS A 97 23.51 34.94 2.37
N ILE A 98 23.64 34.30 1.21
CA ILE A 98 24.89 34.32 0.46
C ILE A 98 25.11 35.80 0.12
N VAL A 99 25.93 36.48 0.93
CA VAL A 99 26.41 37.82 0.63
C VAL A 99 27.29 37.67 -0.59
N SER A 100 26.77 38.09 -1.74
CA SER A 100 27.57 38.35 -2.94
C SER A 100 28.61 39.40 -2.58
N ARG A 101 29.82 38.95 -2.27
CA ARG A 101 31.00 39.80 -2.11
C ARG A 101 31.16 40.63 -3.39
N LYS A 102 31.08 41.96 -3.22
CA LYS A 102 31.58 42.93 -4.20
C LYS A 102 32.98 42.51 -4.66
N ARG A 103 33.19 42.42 -5.97
CA ARG A 103 34.52 42.63 -6.56
C ARG A 103 34.47 43.98 -7.25
N ASN A 104 35.13 44.95 -6.62
CA ASN A 104 35.60 46.16 -7.27
C ASN A 104 36.76 45.76 -8.19
N GLN A 105 36.65 46.00 -9.49
CA GLN A 105 37.71 46.61 -10.31
C GLN A 105 37.12 47.01 -11.66
#